data_AF-A0A7S7W8K4-F1
#
_entry.id   AF-A0A7S7W8K4-F1
#
_cell.length_a   1.000
_cell.length_b   1.000
_cell.length_c   1.000
_cell.angle_alpha   90.00
_cell.angle_beta   90.00
_cell.angle_gamma   90.00
#
_symmetry.space_group_name_H-M   'P 1'
#
loop_
_entity.id
_entity.type
_entity.pdbx_description
1 polymer ?
#
loop_
_entity_poly.entity_id
_entity_poly.type
_entity_poly.pdbx_seq_one_letter_code
_entity_poly.pdbx_strand_id
1 'polypeptide(L)'
;MTTARRGTKVPARWRLLVSSLTLLASCSQQPLTAADAHSDMPVPTRASHSSFSRTSADGVEVPLRLELKAEVPAELGDVLAFYRTELGKRGWQEKPDGAVVTADRALLVFASPKGPGTLTLGRAKGETTVDLVQRNTEAAAKANFLPMPGQARLIFGYLVPDVASLAINDQIIKIAGGLNHPQTLDLPPGTYSYALHVSGHLVRSDTITLAADQAWFLKLRDGDGESNQIY
;
A
#
# COMPACT_ATOMS: atom_id res chain seq x y z
N MET A 1 -102.41 5.83 9.20
CA MET A 1 -101.21 5.17 9.77
C MET A 1 -99.99 5.72 9.03
N THR A 2 -99.23 6.66 9.63
CA THR A 2 -97.87 6.43 10.20
C THR A 2 -96.89 5.90 9.13
N THR A 3 -95.76 6.49 8.74
CA THR A 3 -94.96 7.64 9.22
C THR A 3 -93.86 7.92 8.19
N ALA A 4 -93.39 9.17 8.12
CA ALA A 4 -92.18 9.58 7.41
C ALA A 4 -90.88 9.13 8.11
N ARG A 5 -89.77 9.00 7.37
CA ARG A 5 -88.39 9.15 7.89
C ARG A 5 -87.45 9.56 6.73
N ARG A 6 -87.13 10.85 6.60
CA ARG A 6 -85.90 11.56 7.05
C ARG A 6 -84.59 10.88 6.62
N GLY A 7 -83.87 11.60 5.76
CA GLY A 7 -82.46 11.38 5.49
C GLY A 7 -81.54 11.91 6.59
N THR A 8 -80.26 11.61 6.42
CA THR A 8 -79.15 12.20 7.17
C THR A 8 -77.97 12.40 6.23
N LYS A 9 -77.66 13.67 5.96
CA LYS A 9 -76.31 14.12 5.57
C LYS A 9 -75.40 13.96 6.79
N VAL A 10 -74.18 13.43 6.59
CA VAL A 10 -73.10 13.48 7.58
C VAL A 10 -71.89 14.18 6.94
N PRO A 11 -71.19 15.07 7.65
CA PRO A 11 -70.43 16.17 7.06
C PRO A 11 -68.94 15.86 6.85
N ALA A 12 -68.32 16.67 6.01
CA ALA A 12 -66.89 16.76 5.71
C ALA A 12 -66.04 17.14 6.93
N ARG A 13 -65.14 16.27 7.41
CA ARG A 13 -63.98 16.63 8.28
C ARG A 13 -62.91 15.53 8.21
N TRP A 14 -61.76 15.83 7.59
CA TRP A 14 -60.43 15.22 7.78
C TRP A 14 -60.31 13.69 7.56
N ARG A 15 -59.45 13.21 6.65
CA ARG A 15 -58.02 13.07 6.93
C ARG A 15 -57.25 13.03 5.61
N LEU A 16 -56.49 14.10 5.36
CA LEU A 16 -55.30 14.06 4.52
C LEU A 16 -54.26 13.24 5.29
N LEU A 17 -53.95 12.04 4.82
CA LEU A 17 -52.70 11.36 5.20
C LEU A 17 -51.72 11.64 4.08
N VAL A 18 -50.87 12.63 4.35
CA VAL A 18 -49.72 13.02 3.55
C VAL A 18 -48.77 11.83 3.52
N SER A 19 -48.59 11.24 2.35
CA SER A 19 -47.47 10.34 2.08
C SER A 19 -46.19 11.15 2.13
N SER A 20 -45.57 11.26 3.30
CA SER A 20 -44.19 11.72 3.44
C SER A 20 -43.28 10.66 2.84
N LEU A 21 -43.03 10.79 1.53
CA LEU A 21 -41.96 10.10 0.84
C LEU A 21 -40.65 10.65 1.41
N THR A 22 -40.03 9.89 2.32
CA THR A 22 -38.68 10.17 2.80
C THR A 22 -37.71 9.99 1.64
N LEU A 23 -37.44 11.07 0.93
CA LEU A 23 -36.31 11.17 0.01
C LEU A 23 -35.05 11.14 0.88
N LEU A 24 -34.53 9.94 1.12
CA LEU A 24 -33.14 9.77 1.55
C LEU A 24 -32.30 10.35 0.42
N ALA A 25 -31.82 11.58 0.61
CA ALA A 25 -30.79 12.17 -0.22
C ALA A 25 -29.52 11.32 -0.04
N SER A 26 -29.41 10.24 -0.82
CA SER A 26 -28.11 9.66 -1.13
C SER A 26 -27.31 10.76 -1.79
N CYS A 27 -26.45 11.41 -1.01
CA CYS A 27 -25.46 12.33 -1.52
C CYS A 27 -24.49 11.48 -2.36
N SER A 28 -24.86 11.22 -3.62
CA SER A 28 -23.96 10.62 -4.60
C SER A 28 -22.86 11.63 -4.84
N GLN A 29 -21.79 11.51 -4.05
CA GLN A 29 -20.56 12.27 -4.27
C GLN A 29 -20.09 11.99 -5.70
N GLN A 30 -19.59 13.03 -6.39
CA GLN A 30 -19.04 12.84 -7.72
C GLN A 30 -17.93 11.78 -7.71
N PRO A 31 -17.86 10.91 -8.73
CA PRO A 31 -16.81 9.90 -8.82
C PRO A 31 -15.42 10.52 -8.67
N LEU A 32 -14.52 9.83 -7.97
CA LEU A 32 -13.12 10.25 -7.91
C LEU A 32 -12.52 10.23 -9.31
N THR A 33 -11.74 11.25 -9.64
CA THR A 33 -10.98 11.36 -10.89
C THR A 33 -9.50 11.43 -10.59
N ALA A 34 -8.65 11.11 -11.56
CA ALA A 34 -7.21 11.16 -11.39
C ALA A 34 -6.69 12.58 -11.60
N ALA A 35 -5.80 13.04 -10.74
CA ALA A 35 -4.93 14.16 -11.03
C ALA A 35 -3.79 13.66 -11.92
N ASP A 36 -3.75 14.08 -13.19
CA ASP A 36 -2.86 13.51 -14.23
C ASP A 36 -1.37 13.83 -14.06
N ALA A 37 -0.95 14.40 -12.93
CA ALA A 37 0.44 14.74 -12.67
C ALA A 37 1.38 13.52 -12.66
N HIS A 38 0.85 12.31 -12.41
CA HIS A 38 1.63 11.08 -12.32
C HIS A 38 1.00 10.00 -13.21
N SER A 39 1.61 9.77 -14.38
CA SER A 39 1.06 8.88 -15.42
C SER A 39 0.86 7.44 -14.93
N ASP A 40 1.74 6.95 -14.07
CA ASP A 40 1.77 5.53 -13.68
C ASP A 40 1.09 5.25 -12.33
N MET A 41 0.95 6.27 -11.49
CA MET A 41 0.41 6.19 -10.14
C MET A 41 -0.66 7.28 -9.93
N PRO A 42 -1.92 6.99 -10.26
CA PRO A 42 -2.99 7.99 -10.26
C PRO A 42 -3.30 8.47 -8.84
N VAL A 43 -3.32 9.78 -8.62
CA VAL A 43 -3.76 10.39 -7.35
C VAL A 43 -5.22 10.80 -7.47
N PRO A 44 -6.11 10.46 -6.54
CA PRO A 44 -7.47 10.99 -6.50
C PRO A 44 -7.47 12.52 -6.39
N THR A 45 -8.24 13.22 -7.22
CA THR A 45 -8.33 14.71 -7.22
C THR A 45 -8.78 15.31 -5.90
N ARG A 46 -9.53 14.56 -5.09
CA ARG A 46 -10.00 14.98 -3.76
C ARG A 46 -9.03 14.64 -2.62
N ALA A 47 -7.85 14.10 -2.91
CA ALA A 47 -6.88 13.77 -1.87
C ALA A 47 -6.53 15.01 -1.02
N SER A 48 -6.67 14.89 0.29
CA SER A 48 -6.31 15.93 1.26
C SER A 48 -4.79 16.07 1.36
N HIS A 49 -4.09 14.95 1.21
CA HIS A 49 -2.65 14.85 1.18
C HIS A 49 -2.21 13.76 0.19
N SER A 50 -1.08 13.98 -0.48
CA SER A 50 -0.40 12.94 -1.24
C SER A 50 1.11 13.16 -1.23
N SER A 51 1.87 12.07 -1.25
CA SER A 51 3.33 12.09 -1.36
C SER A 51 3.81 10.94 -2.23
N PHE A 52 4.93 11.19 -2.91
CA PHE A 52 5.58 10.23 -3.76
C PHE A 52 6.98 9.95 -3.26
N SER A 53 7.33 8.67 -3.20
CA SER A 53 8.66 8.21 -2.83
C SER A 53 9.24 7.33 -3.92
N ARG A 54 10.56 7.39 -4.05
CA ARG A 54 11.34 6.66 -5.03
C ARG A 54 12.52 6.00 -4.33
N THR A 55 12.77 4.74 -4.64
CA THR A 55 14.01 4.05 -4.24
C THR A 55 14.81 3.72 -5.48
N SER A 56 16.08 4.12 -5.50
CA SER A 56 17.04 3.86 -6.58
C SER A 56 18.24 3.09 -6.05
N ALA A 57 19.01 2.50 -6.96
CA ALA A 57 20.33 1.93 -6.65
C ALA A 57 21.41 2.66 -7.43
N ASP A 58 22.62 2.70 -6.87
CA ASP A 58 23.78 3.26 -7.55
C ASP A 58 24.02 2.55 -8.89
N GLY A 59 24.26 3.34 -9.93
CA GLY A 59 24.44 2.81 -11.29
C GLY A 59 23.16 2.36 -11.99
N VAL A 60 21.97 2.51 -11.38
CA VAL A 60 20.68 2.21 -12.00
C VAL A 60 19.86 3.49 -12.16
N GLU A 61 19.70 3.94 -13.41
CA GLU A 61 19.01 5.19 -13.75
C GLU A 61 17.52 5.18 -13.40
N VAL A 62 16.84 4.06 -13.67
CA VAL A 62 15.41 3.90 -13.39
C VAL A 62 15.23 3.40 -11.96
N PRO A 63 14.28 3.93 -11.19
CA PRO A 63 14.07 3.47 -9.82
C PRO A 63 13.66 2.01 -9.71
N LEU A 64 14.11 1.40 -8.62
CA LEU A 64 13.73 0.07 -8.16
C LEU A 64 12.29 0.02 -7.67
N ARG A 65 11.86 1.08 -6.98
CA ARG A 65 10.55 1.18 -6.35
C ARG A 65 9.98 2.58 -6.50
N LEU A 66 8.69 2.63 -6.79
CA LEU A 66 7.85 3.82 -6.68
C LEU A 66 6.77 3.56 -5.63
N GLU A 67 6.41 4.58 -4.89
CA GLU A 67 5.38 4.53 -3.86
C GLU A 67 4.60 5.84 -3.86
N LEU A 68 3.28 5.71 -3.82
CA LEU A 68 2.32 6.79 -3.59
C LEU A 68 1.64 6.54 -2.25
N LYS A 69 1.74 7.52 -1.34
CA LYS A 69 0.90 7.59 -0.15
C LYS A 69 -0.10 8.72 -0.29
N ALA A 70 -1.37 8.48 0.04
CA ALA A 70 -2.40 9.51 -0.02
C ALA A 70 -3.44 9.33 1.08
N GLU A 71 -4.08 10.44 1.45
CA GLU A 71 -5.26 10.48 2.32
C GLU A 71 -6.42 11.05 1.51
N VAL A 72 -7.55 10.35 1.49
CA VAL A 72 -8.70 10.68 0.65
C VAL A 72 -9.95 10.76 1.52
N PRO A 73 -10.65 11.92 1.56
CA PRO A 73 -11.92 12.09 2.27
C PRO A 73 -13.08 11.46 1.48
N ALA A 74 -13.01 10.14 1.30
CA ALA A 74 -14.01 9.32 0.64
C ALA A 74 -14.06 7.92 1.27
N GLU A 75 -15.15 7.20 1.03
CA GLU A 75 -15.30 5.82 1.50
C GLU A 75 -14.32 4.88 0.81
N LEU A 76 -13.92 3.81 1.52
CA LEU A 76 -12.92 2.86 1.02
C LEU A 76 -13.37 2.21 -0.30
N GLY A 77 -14.65 1.89 -0.42
CA GLY A 77 -15.22 1.30 -1.63
C GLY A 77 -15.07 2.21 -2.87
N ASP A 78 -15.26 3.51 -2.70
CA ASP A 78 -15.14 4.49 -3.78
C ASP A 78 -13.68 4.65 -4.20
N VAL A 79 -12.76 4.72 -3.24
CA VAL A 79 -11.31 4.79 -3.49
C VAL A 79 -10.81 3.50 -4.16
N LEU A 80 -11.31 2.33 -3.73
CA LEU A 80 -10.98 1.06 -4.34
C LEU A 80 -11.46 0.98 -5.79
N ALA A 81 -12.71 1.39 -6.06
CA ALA A 81 -13.28 1.41 -7.41
C ALA A 81 -12.50 2.37 -8.33
N PHE A 82 -12.08 3.52 -7.80
CA PHE A 82 -11.19 4.44 -8.49
C PHE A 82 -9.88 3.78 -8.90
N TYR A 83 -9.14 3.16 -7.97
CA TYR A 83 -7.84 2.55 -8.30
C TYR A 83 -7.98 1.38 -9.27
N ARG A 84 -8.98 0.50 -9.12
CA ARG A 84 -9.21 -0.58 -10.10
C ARG A 84 -9.41 -0.04 -11.51
N THR A 85 -10.19 1.03 -11.64
CA THR A 85 -10.48 1.66 -12.93
C THR A 85 -9.23 2.32 -13.51
N GLU A 86 -8.55 3.17 -12.74
CA GLU A 86 -7.43 3.97 -13.22
C GLU A 86 -6.17 3.14 -13.47
N LEU A 87 -5.89 2.14 -12.62
CA LEU A 87 -4.77 1.22 -12.82
C LEU A 87 -5.03 0.28 -14.00
N GLY A 88 -6.27 -0.17 -14.20
CA GLY A 88 -6.66 -0.95 -15.38
C GLY A 88 -6.41 -0.21 -16.70
N LYS A 89 -6.75 1.09 -16.76
CA LYS A 89 -6.44 1.96 -17.92
C LYS A 89 -4.93 2.07 -18.20
N ARG A 90 -4.09 1.86 -17.18
CA ARG A 90 -2.61 1.93 -17.22
C ARG A 90 -1.97 0.55 -17.41
N GLY A 91 -2.76 -0.47 -17.75
CA GLY A 91 -2.27 -1.82 -18.03
C GLY A 91 -1.92 -2.64 -16.79
N TRP A 92 -2.35 -2.22 -15.60
CA TRP A 92 -2.21 -3.02 -14.39
C TRP A 92 -3.31 -4.08 -14.36
N GLN A 93 -2.93 -5.31 -14.03
CA GLN A 93 -3.82 -6.46 -13.97
C GLN A 93 -3.89 -6.95 -12.53
N GLU A 94 -5.07 -6.90 -11.91
CA GLU A 94 -5.29 -7.42 -10.56
C GLU A 94 -5.09 -8.94 -10.56
N LYS A 95 -4.28 -9.44 -9.62
CA LYS A 95 -4.10 -10.86 -9.40
C LYS A 95 -5.14 -11.34 -8.38
N PRO A 96 -5.76 -12.51 -8.58
CA PRO A 96 -6.74 -13.04 -7.64
C PRO A 96 -6.09 -13.46 -6.31
N ASP A 97 -4.82 -13.87 -6.36
CA ASP A 97 -4.09 -14.37 -5.20
C ASP A 97 -3.69 -13.23 -4.26
N GLY A 98 -3.98 -13.40 -2.97
CA GLY A 98 -3.59 -12.45 -1.91
C GLY A 98 -4.49 -11.21 -1.80
N ALA A 99 -5.58 -11.13 -2.57
CA ALA A 99 -6.57 -10.08 -2.43
C ALA A 99 -7.34 -10.21 -1.11
N VAL A 100 -7.39 -9.14 -0.33
CA VAL A 100 -8.19 -9.03 0.89
C VAL A 100 -9.02 -7.77 0.77
N VAL A 101 -10.34 -7.86 0.88
CA VAL A 101 -11.23 -6.69 0.88
C VAL A 101 -12.24 -6.85 2.01
N THR A 102 -12.22 -5.93 2.96
CA THR A 102 -13.18 -5.83 4.06
C THR A 102 -13.78 -4.42 4.05
N ALA A 103 -14.66 -4.12 5.01
CA ALA A 103 -15.28 -2.80 5.13
C ALA A 103 -14.27 -1.67 5.40
N ASP A 104 -13.14 -1.98 6.04
CA ASP A 104 -12.19 -1.01 6.58
C ASP A 104 -10.76 -1.14 6.02
N ARG A 105 -10.47 -2.19 5.24
CA ARG A 105 -9.18 -2.39 4.58
C ARG A 105 -9.33 -3.07 3.22
N ALA A 106 -8.42 -2.75 2.32
CA ALA A 106 -8.20 -3.54 1.12
C ALA A 106 -6.69 -3.77 0.90
N LEU A 107 -6.33 -4.95 0.43
CA LEU A 107 -5.01 -5.30 -0.06
C LEU A 107 -5.20 -5.98 -1.40
N LEU A 108 -4.68 -5.39 -2.46
CA LEU A 108 -4.71 -5.96 -3.81
C LEU A 108 -3.29 -6.10 -4.35
N VAL A 109 -3.05 -7.19 -5.07
CA VAL A 109 -1.80 -7.45 -5.77
C VAL A 109 -2.02 -7.27 -7.27
N PHE A 110 -1.07 -6.65 -7.96
CA PHE A 110 -1.14 -6.40 -9.39
C PHE A 110 0.09 -6.90 -10.12
N ALA A 111 -0.09 -7.35 -11.37
CA ALA A 111 0.95 -7.30 -12.38
C ALA A 111 0.86 -5.94 -13.07
N SER A 112 1.91 -5.11 -12.98
CA SER A 112 2.00 -3.82 -13.65
C SER A 112 2.99 -3.88 -14.81
N PRO A 113 3.01 -2.89 -15.73
CA PRO A 113 3.96 -2.87 -16.84
C PRO A 113 5.44 -2.98 -16.46
N LYS A 114 5.83 -2.52 -15.25
CA LYS A 114 7.23 -2.53 -14.78
C LYS A 114 7.55 -3.69 -13.84
N GLY A 115 6.55 -4.40 -13.34
CA GLY A 115 6.73 -5.47 -12.35
C GLY A 115 5.58 -5.58 -11.35
N PRO A 116 5.80 -6.26 -10.21
CA PRO A 116 4.75 -6.45 -9.22
C PRO A 116 4.34 -5.13 -8.57
N GLY A 117 3.04 -5.00 -8.31
CA GLY A 117 2.46 -3.85 -7.62
C GLY A 117 1.54 -4.28 -6.48
N THR A 118 1.37 -3.40 -5.51
CA THR A 118 0.51 -3.64 -4.35
C THR A 118 -0.27 -2.37 -4.04
N LEU A 119 -1.57 -2.50 -3.83
CA LEU A 119 -2.43 -1.43 -3.31
C LEU A 119 -2.91 -1.83 -1.92
N THR A 120 -2.58 -1.03 -0.92
CA THR A 120 -3.12 -1.15 0.43
C THR A 120 -3.99 0.05 0.72
N LEU A 121 -5.24 -0.20 1.11
CA LEU A 121 -6.19 0.79 1.58
C LEU A 121 -6.51 0.52 3.05
N GLY A 122 -6.64 1.58 3.83
CA GLY A 122 -7.10 1.52 5.22
C GLY A 122 -7.99 2.70 5.57
N ARG A 123 -8.46 2.73 6.83
CA ARG A 123 -9.24 3.84 7.38
C ARG A 123 -8.47 4.50 8.51
N ALA A 124 -8.29 5.81 8.45
CA ALA A 124 -7.70 6.60 9.52
C ALA A 124 -8.31 7.99 9.57
N LYS A 125 -8.67 8.47 10.77
CA LYS A 125 -9.18 9.84 11.00
C LYS A 125 -10.38 10.24 10.11
N GLY A 126 -11.21 9.27 9.72
CA GLY A 126 -12.36 9.52 8.83
C GLY A 126 -12.02 9.54 7.33
N GLU A 127 -10.76 9.35 6.97
CA GLU A 127 -10.28 9.29 5.59
C GLU A 127 -9.79 7.88 5.21
N THR A 128 -9.73 7.63 3.91
CA THR A 128 -9.16 6.40 3.37
C THR A 128 -7.68 6.66 3.13
N THR A 129 -6.82 5.89 3.80
CA THR A 129 -5.38 5.91 3.56
C THR A 129 -5.07 5.02 2.37
N VAL A 130 -4.13 5.45 1.54
CA VAL A 130 -3.66 4.75 0.35
C VAL A 130 -2.16 4.55 0.48
N ASP A 131 -1.72 3.33 0.21
CA ASP A 131 -0.33 3.00 -0.10
C ASP A 131 -0.30 2.17 -1.40
N LEU A 132 0.13 2.81 -2.50
CA LEU A 132 0.28 2.18 -3.81
C LEU A 132 1.77 2.03 -4.13
N VAL A 133 2.22 0.80 -4.26
CA VAL A 133 3.63 0.45 -4.51
C VAL A 133 3.77 -0.21 -5.87
N GLN A 134 4.77 0.21 -6.64
CA GLN A 134 5.22 -0.46 -7.85
C GLN A 134 6.70 -0.80 -7.72
N ARG A 135 7.06 -2.05 -8.04
CA ARG A 135 8.44 -2.51 -8.05
C ARG A 135 8.87 -2.81 -9.48
N ASN A 136 10.11 -2.45 -9.80
CA ASN A 136 10.65 -2.54 -11.14
C ASN A 136 11.60 -3.73 -11.25
N THR A 137 11.12 -4.76 -11.95
CA THR A 137 11.85 -6.03 -12.12
C THR A 137 13.15 -5.83 -12.89
N GLU A 138 13.14 -5.01 -13.95
CA GLU A 138 14.32 -4.77 -14.79
C GLU A 138 15.39 -3.98 -14.02
N ALA A 139 14.98 -2.95 -13.29
CA ALA A 139 15.89 -2.17 -12.46
C ALA A 139 16.50 -3.03 -11.34
N ALA A 140 15.69 -3.87 -10.68
CA ALA A 140 16.17 -4.81 -9.68
C ALA A 140 17.15 -5.84 -10.26
N ALA A 141 16.91 -6.32 -11.49
CA ALA A 141 17.85 -7.19 -12.20
C ALA A 141 19.18 -6.49 -12.46
N LYS A 142 19.15 -5.25 -12.97
CA LYS A 142 20.36 -4.44 -13.23
C LYS A 142 21.17 -4.16 -11.97
N ALA A 143 20.49 -3.99 -10.83
CA ALA A 143 21.12 -3.84 -9.52
C ALA A 143 21.63 -5.16 -8.91
N ASN A 144 21.39 -6.31 -9.55
CA ASN A 144 21.58 -7.64 -8.98
C ASN A 144 20.83 -7.85 -7.65
N PHE A 145 19.62 -7.29 -7.53
CA PHE A 145 18.77 -7.36 -6.34
C PHE A 145 17.63 -8.36 -6.45
N LEU A 146 17.45 -9.02 -7.61
CA LEU A 146 16.45 -10.09 -7.72
C LEU A 146 16.83 -11.28 -6.83
N PRO A 147 15.89 -11.82 -6.04
CA PRO A 147 16.12 -13.00 -5.23
C PRO A 147 16.29 -14.25 -6.09
N MET A 148 16.98 -15.25 -5.54
CA MET A 148 16.94 -16.60 -6.11
C MET A 148 15.52 -17.18 -6.00
N PRO A 149 15.05 -17.96 -6.99
CA PRO A 149 13.72 -18.56 -6.93
C PRO A 149 13.48 -19.35 -5.64
N GLY A 150 12.38 -19.05 -4.95
CA GLY A 150 11.99 -19.67 -3.68
C GLY A 150 12.76 -19.16 -2.45
N GLN A 151 13.71 -18.25 -2.62
CA GLN A 151 14.45 -17.59 -1.54
C GLN A 151 14.04 -16.12 -1.42
N ALA A 152 14.37 -15.52 -0.30
CA ALA A 152 14.38 -14.09 -0.12
C ALA A 152 15.81 -13.55 -0.28
N ARG A 153 15.95 -12.31 -0.73
CA ARG A 153 17.23 -11.60 -0.77
C ARG A 153 17.25 -10.47 0.24
N LEU A 154 18.17 -10.55 1.20
CA LEU A 154 18.45 -9.48 2.13
C LEU A 154 19.56 -8.59 1.56
N ILE A 155 19.31 -7.29 1.48
CA ILE A 155 20.24 -6.27 0.98
C ILE A 155 20.62 -5.38 2.16
N PHE A 156 21.91 -5.19 2.42
CA PHE A 156 22.38 -4.41 3.56
C PHE A 156 23.71 -3.73 3.26
N GLY A 157 23.95 -2.60 3.89
CA GLY A 157 25.20 -1.87 3.79
C GLY A 157 25.42 -1.00 5.01
N TYR A 158 26.67 -0.70 5.32
CA TYR A 158 27.04 0.16 6.43
C TYR A 158 27.90 1.31 5.89
N LEU A 159 27.25 2.47 5.71
CA LEU A 159 27.78 3.64 4.98
C LEU A 159 28.70 4.53 5.83
N VAL A 160 29.17 4.06 6.98
CA VAL A 160 30.15 4.76 7.81
C VAL A 160 31.50 4.05 7.71
N PRO A 161 32.63 4.74 7.92
CA PRO A 161 33.96 4.17 7.71
C PRO A 161 34.31 3.00 8.64
N ASP A 162 33.61 2.86 9.77
CA ASP A 162 33.87 1.78 10.72
C ASP A 162 33.47 0.41 10.17
N VAL A 163 34.27 -0.60 10.49
CA VAL A 163 33.96 -1.99 10.15
C VAL A 163 32.80 -2.48 11.03
N ALA A 164 31.80 -3.05 10.38
CA ALA A 164 30.67 -3.67 11.05
C ALA A 164 30.60 -5.17 10.74
N SER A 165 29.76 -5.88 11.48
CA SER A 165 29.37 -7.25 11.18
C SER A 165 27.90 -7.48 11.49
N LEU A 166 27.23 -8.20 10.61
CA LEU A 166 25.84 -8.62 10.77
C LEU A 166 25.82 -10.09 11.18
N ALA A 167 25.31 -10.36 12.37
CA ALA A 167 24.97 -11.71 12.80
C ALA A 167 23.50 -11.99 12.43
N ILE A 168 23.23 -12.99 11.61
CA ILE A 168 21.88 -13.42 11.20
C ILE A 168 21.93 -14.88 10.73
N ASN A 169 20.90 -15.66 11.02
CA ASN A 169 20.81 -17.07 10.59
C ASN A 169 22.05 -17.90 10.98
N ASP A 170 22.54 -17.74 12.21
CA ASP A 170 23.76 -18.37 12.74
C ASP A 170 25.04 -18.07 11.93
N GLN A 171 25.03 -17.04 11.08
CA GLN A 171 26.17 -16.56 10.31
C GLN A 171 26.63 -15.20 10.81
N ILE A 172 27.93 -14.93 10.75
CA ILE A 172 28.51 -13.59 10.97
C ILE A 172 29.10 -13.10 9.66
N ILE A 173 28.51 -12.05 9.10
CA ILE A 173 28.90 -11.46 7.83
C ILE A 173 29.64 -10.16 8.10
N LYS A 174 30.87 -10.03 7.59
CA LYS A 174 31.66 -8.81 7.74
C LYS A 174 31.17 -7.75 6.75
N ILE A 175 30.95 -6.54 7.25
CA ILE A 175 30.60 -5.37 6.46
C ILE A 175 31.80 -4.43 6.46
N ALA A 176 32.47 -4.31 5.31
CA ALA A 176 33.49 -3.31 5.13
C ALA A 176 32.85 -1.92 5.23
N GLY A 177 33.34 -1.10 6.16
CA GLY A 177 32.88 0.28 6.30
C GLY A 177 33.24 1.14 5.09
N GLY A 178 32.43 2.16 4.81
CA GLY A 178 32.74 3.25 3.88
C GLY A 178 32.72 2.90 2.39
N LEU A 179 32.55 1.64 1.99
CA LEU A 179 32.30 1.29 0.58
C LEU A 179 30.80 1.39 0.25
N ASN A 180 30.46 2.24 -0.72
CA ASN A 180 29.11 2.43 -1.28
C ASN A 180 28.61 1.22 -2.09
N HIS A 181 28.82 0.00 -1.60
CA HIS A 181 28.32 -1.19 -2.26
C HIS A 181 27.47 -2.00 -1.28
N PRO A 182 26.13 -2.00 -1.46
CA PRO A 182 25.28 -2.86 -0.66
C PRO A 182 25.68 -4.32 -0.91
N GLN A 183 25.76 -5.09 0.18
CA GLN A 183 25.94 -6.53 0.16
C GLN A 183 24.58 -7.22 0.11
N THR A 184 24.59 -8.46 -0.36
CA THR A 184 23.38 -9.29 -0.47
C THR A 184 23.59 -10.64 0.18
N LEU A 185 22.53 -11.15 0.81
CA LEU A 185 22.47 -12.50 1.37
C LEU A 185 21.13 -13.12 0.96
N ASP A 186 21.17 -14.25 0.27
CA ASP A 186 19.97 -15.03 0.01
C ASP A 186 19.67 -15.94 1.21
N LEU A 187 18.41 -15.96 1.65
CA LEU A 187 17.92 -16.71 2.79
C LEU A 187 16.63 -17.44 2.42
N PRO A 188 16.34 -18.62 2.98
CA PRO A 188 15.00 -19.19 2.92
C PRO A 188 13.95 -18.21 3.47
N PRO A 189 12.66 -18.36 3.09
CA PRO A 189 11.58 -17.61 3.71
C PRO A 189 11.49 -17.94 5.21
N GLY A 190 11.32 -16.93 6.06
CA GLY A 190 11.27 -17.11 7.50
C GLY A 190 11.44 -15.82 8.29
N THR A 191 11.32 -15.92 9.61
CA THR A 191 11.61 -14.82 10.54
C THR A 191 12.97 -15.04 11.17
N TYR A 192 13.83 -14.03 11.07
CA TYR A 192 15.21 -14.07 11.50
C TYR A 192 15.48 -12.99 12.54
N SER A 193 16.06 -13.39 13.67
CA SER A 193 16.73 -12.45 14.56
C SER A 193 18.06 -12.04 13.94
N TYR A 194 18.41 -10.77 14.07
CA TYR A 194 19.71 -10.27 13.62
C TYR A 194 20.32 -9.32 14.66
N ALA A 195 21.65 -9.21 14.62
CA ALA A 195 22.42 -8.31 15.46
C ALA A 195 23.53 -7.62 14.65
N LEU A 196 23.56 -6.29 14.69
CA LEU A 196 24.62 -5.47 14.13
C LEU A 196 25.67 -5.19 15.20
N HIS A 197 26.91 -5.56 14.93
CA HIS A 197 28.06 -5.20 15.74
C HIS A 197 28.96 -4.23 14.98
N VAL A 198 29.40 -3.15 15.63
CA VAL A 198 30.32 -2.17 15.06
C VAL A 198 31.56 -2.13 15.94
N SER A 199 32.73 -2.35 15.34
CA SER A 199 34.00 -2.47 16.09
C SER A 199 33.93 -3.46 17.26
N GLY A 200 33.15 -4.53 17.10
CA GLY A 200 32.95 -5.58 18.11
C GLY A 200 31.86 -5.32 19.16
N HIS A 201 31.24 -4.14 19.18
CA HIS A 201 30.18 -3.79 20.11
C HIS A 201 28.80 -3.95 19.48
N LEU A 202 27.86 -4.58 20.20
CA LEU A 202 26.46 -4.66 19.76
C LEU A 202 25.86 -3.25 19.70
N VAL A 203 25.42 -2.85 18.51
CA VAL A 203 24.78 -1.54 18.28
C VAL A 203 23.27 -1.68 18.10
N ARG A 204 22.82 -2.78 17.48
CA ARG A 204 21.40 -3.03 17.26
C ARG A 204 21.10 -4.51 17.21
N SER A 205 19.94 -4.91 17.71
CA SER A 205 19.35 -6.23 17.47
C SER A 205 17.86 -6.10 17.23
N ASP A 206 17.32 -6.88 16.30
CA ASP A 206 15.90 -6.85 15.94
C ASP A 206 15.52 -8.15 15.22
N THR A 207 14.29 -8.22 14.71
CA THR A 207 13.83 -9.32 13.84
C THR A 207 13.43 -8.80 12.46
N ILE A 208 13.56 -9.65 11.45
CA ILE A 208 13.04 -9.39 10.11
C ILE A 208 12.34 -10.64 9.58
N THR A 209 11.17 -10.46 8.96
CA THR A 209 10.45 -11.53 8.27
C THR A 209 10.64 -11.39 6.77
N LEU A 210 11.08 -12.48 6.15
CA LEU A 210 11.40 -12.55 4.74
C LEU A 210 10.47 -13.58 4.08
N ALA A 211 9.85 -13.21 2.95
CA ALA A 211 9.04 -14.14 2.16
C ALA A 211 9.75 -14.54 0.85
N ALA A 212 9.34 -15.66 0.29
CA ALA A 212 9.87 -16.17 -0.97
C ALA A 212 9.72 -15.15 -2.09
N ASP A 213 10.71 -15.11 -2.98
CA ASP A 213 10.74 -14.29 -4.19
C ASP A 213 10.67 -12.78 -3.91
N GLN A 214 11.06 -12.35 -2.70
CA GLN A 214 11.15 -10.94 -2.30
C GLN A 214 12.59 -10.50 -2.03
N ALA A 215 12.87 -9.21 -2.23
CA ALA A 215 14.10 -8.57 -1.81
C ALA A 215 13.83 -7.46 -0.80
N TRP A 216 14.61 -7.43 0.28
CA TRP A 216 14.42 -6.55 1.42
C TRP A 216 15.68 -5.76 1.71
N PHE A 217 15.56 -4.44 1.87
CA PHE A 217 16.65 -3.62 2.39
C PHE A 217 16.61 -3.62 3.91
N LEU A 218 17.66 -4.13 4.55
CA LEU A 218 17.80 -4.14 6.00
C LEU A 218 18.32 -2.79 6.48
N LYS A 219 17.52 -2.12 7.30
CA LYS A 219 17.95 -0.92 7.99
C LYS A 219 18.92 -1.27 9.12
N LEU A 220 20.13 -0.72 9.05
CA LEU A 220 21.17 -0.93 10.05
C LEU A 220 21.40 0.26 11.01
N ARG A 221 20.92 1.48 10.70
CA ARG A 221 21.14 2.68 11.52
C ARG A 221 19.84 3.41 11.89
N ASP A 222 19.79 4.02 13.07
CA ASP A 222 18.69 4.88 13.49
C ASP A 222 18.61 6.19 12.69
N GLY A 223 17.38 6.65 12.41
CA GLY A 223 17.09 7.82 11.56
C GLY A 223 16.74 7.50 10.09
N ASP A 224 17.05 6.30 9.60
CA ASP A 224 16.94 5.96 8.17
C ASP A 224 15.72 5.08 7.88
N GLY A 225 14.51 5.66 7.89
CA GLY A 225 13.28 4.95 7.45
C GLY A 225 12.95 3.66 8.20
N GLU A 226 12.21 2.73 7.58
CA GLU A 226 12.01 1.36 8.09
C GLU A 226 12.68 0.36 7.11
N SER A 227 12.92 -0.89 7.54
CA SER A 227 13.34 -1.95 6.61
C SER A 227 12.23 -2.18 5.59
N ASN A 228 12.56 -2.09 4.31
CA ASN A 228 11.56 -2.00 3.25
C ASN A 228 11.76 -3.08 2.20
N GLN A 229 10.65 -3.63 1.71
CA GLN A 229 10.64 -4.53 0.58
C GLN A 229 10.90 -3.77 -0.73
N ILE A 230 12.05 -4.03 -1.34
CA ILE A 230 12.51 -3.41 -2.59
C ILE A 230 12.00 -4.16 -3.83
N TYR A 231 11.87 -5.49 -3.73
CA TYR A 231 11.30 -6.36 -4.77
C TYR A 231 10.27 -7.32 -4.17
#